data_AF-A0A947X129-F1
#
_entry.id   AF-A0A947X129-F1
#
_cell.length_a   1.000
_cell.length_b   1.000
_cell.length_c   1.000
_cell.angle_alpha   90.00
_cell.angle_beta   90.00
_cell.angle_gamma   90.00
#
_symmetry.space_group_name_H-M   'P 1'
#
loop_
_entity.id
_entity.type
_entity.pdbx_description
1 polymer ?
#
loop_
_entity_poly.entity_id
_entity_poly.type
_entity_poly.pdbx_seq_one_letter_code
_entity_poly.pdbx_strand_id
1 'polypeptide(L)'
;VAPQIQSVADLRGTTISTPAVGNTQDVALRAWLAEQGFEASLEGGGDVSIAPQDNAQTLETFRSGEIQGAWVPEPWATRLVLEGGGHVLIDERDLWPGGQFVTTHLVVSTTFLDAHPDLVMAILRGLIRAQDLIASDPLEAQQVVNRTIEEITGRALPDEVISGAWANLTFTLDPIASSLAESAADAVAAGLLEPVDLDGIYDLSLLNELLRAGGEPEVSP
;
A
#
# COMPACT_ATOMS: atom_id res chain seq x y z
N VAL A 1 -10.21 3.26 12.06
CA VAL A 1 -10.33 4.12 13.24
C VAL A 1 -11.15 3.45 14.34
N ALA A 2 -11.08 3.93 15.56
CA ALA A 2 -11.85 3.43 16.71
C ALA A 2 -13.35 3.76 16.57
N PRO A 3 -14.26 2.96 17.16
CA PRO A 3 -15.72 3.12 16.96
C PRO A 3 -16.29 4.50 17.26
N GLN A 4 -15.67 5.29 18.13
CA GLN A 4 -16.14 6.64 18.47
C GLN A 4 -15.85 7.70 17.40
N ILE A 5 -14.96 7.42 16.45
CA ILE A 5 -14.60 8.34 15.37
C ILE A 5 -15.55 8.07 14.20
N GLN A 6 -16.56 8.92 13.99
CA GLN A 6 -17.62 8.68 13.01
C GLN A 6 -17.56 9.63 11.80
N SER A 7 -16.69 10.64 11.88
CA SER A 7 -16.52 11.66 10.85
C SER A 7 -15.09 12.18 10.82
N VAL A 8 -14.71 12.83 9.72
CA VAL A 8 -13.41 13.51 9.58
C VAL A 8 -13.17 14.51 10.71
N ALA A 9 -14.22 15.21 11.17
CA ALA A 9 -14.13 16.18 12.26
C ALA A 9 -13.71 15.55 13.60
N ASP A 10 -14.06 14.28 13.83
CA ASP A 10 -13.72 13.55 15.06
C ASP A 10 -12.22 13.20 15.15
N LEU A 11 -11.46 13.36 14.07
CA LEU A 11 -10.01 13.17 14.08
C LEU A 11 -9.27 14.24 14.88
N ARG A 12 -9.88 15.41 15.12
CA ARG A 12 -9.24 16.49 15.87
C ARG A 12 -8.89 16.05 17.29
N GLY A 13 -7.62 16.19 17.66
CA GLY A 13 -7.06 15.78 18.95
C GLY A 13 -6.74 14.28 19.05
N THR A 14 -6.88 13.53 17.96
CA THR A 14 -6.54 12.10 17.94
C THR A 14 -5.10 11.85 17.55
N THR A 15 -4.63 10.64 17.87
CA THR A 15 -3.37 10.09 17.36
C THR A 15 -3.68 8.99 16.34
N ILE A 16 -3.16 9.16 15.13
CA ILE A 16 -3.30 8.23 14.00
C ILE A 16 -1.93 7.64 13.67
N SER A 17 -1.85 6.32 13.57
CA SER A 17 -0.58 5.63 13.31
C SER A 17 -0.32 5.40 11.82
N THR A 18 0.95 5.43 11.44
CA THR A 18 1.48 5.03 10.12
C THR A 18 2.62 4.03 10.33
N PRO A 19 2.99 3.20 9.35
CA PRO A 19 4.00 2.16 9.57
C PRO A 19 5.42 2.70 9.79
N ALA A 20 5.77 3.78 9.10
CA ALA A 20 7.07 4.44 9.24
C ALA A 20 7.04 5.85 8.63
N VAL A 21 7.91 6.76 9.09
CA VAL A 21 8.05 8.10 8.52
C VAL A 21 8.43 8.01 7.04
N GLY A 22 7.72 8.74 6.18
CA GLY A 22 8.04 8.85 4.75
C GLY A 22 7.69 7.63 3.92
N ASN A 23 7.08 6.59 4.49
CA ASN A 23 6.58 5.48 3.71
C ASN A 23 5.26 5.86 3.00
N THR A 24 4.77 4.99 2.11
CA THR A 24 3.56 5.22 1.31
C THR A 24 2.36 5.67 2.15
N GLN A 25 2.08 4.99 3.27
CA GLN A 25 0.92 5.30 4.11
C GLN A 25 1.10 6.58 4.94
N ASP A 26 2.32 6.91 5.34
CA ASP A 26 2.63 8.16 6.03
C ASP A 26 2.48 9.37 5.12
N VAL A 27 2.94 9.26 3.87
CA VAL A 27 2.73 10.28 2.85
C VAL A 27 1.23 10.45 2.56
N ALA A 28 0.51 9.35 2.30
CA ALA A 28 -0.92 9.38 2.00
C ALA A 28 -1.75 10.02 3.14
N LEU A 29 -1.49 9.63 4.39
CA LEU A 29 -2.17 10.22 5.54
C LEU A 29 -1.90 11.73 5.66
N ARG A 30 -0.65 12.17 5.49
CA ARG A 30 -0.28 13.59 5.61
C ARG A 30 -0.89 14.44 4.51
N ALA A 31 -0.83 13.98 3.27
CA ALA A 31 -1.44 14.65 2.14
C ALA A 31 -2.94 14.82 2.35
N TRP A 32 -3.63 13.73 2.68
CA TRP A 32 -5.06 13.75 2.93
C TRP A 32 -5.43 14.66 4.11
N LEU A 33 -4.72 14.61 5.24
CA LEU A 33 -4.97 15.50 6.38
C LEU A 33 -4.81 16.98 5.98
N ALA A 34 -3.79 17.32 5.20
CA ALA A 34 -3.58 18.68 4.72
C ALA A 34 -4.72 19.16 3.80
N GLU A 35 -5.22 18.30 2.91
CA GLU A 35 -6.39 18.60 2.07
C GLU A 35 -7.67 18.83 2.89
N GLN A 36 -7.84 18.11 4.00
CA GLN A 36 -8.94 18.33 4.93
C GLN A 36 -8.75 19.58 5.81
N GLY A 37 -7.62 20.29 5.67
CA GLY A 37 -7.30 21.49 6.45
C GLY A 37 -6.81 21.20 7.87
N PHE A 38 -6.34 19.99 8.14
CA PHE A 38 -5.72 19.63 9.40
C PHE A 38 -4.21 19.91 9.38
N GLU A 39 -3.71 20.45 10.49
CA GLU A 39 -2.27 20.48 10.76
C GLU A 39 -1.85 19.17 11.42
N ALA A 40 -0.92 18.44 10.81
CA ALA A 40 -0.36 17.20 11.35
C ALA A 40 1.08 17.40 11.86
N SER A 41 1.42 16.83 13.02
CA SER A 41 2.77 16.92 13.59
C SER A 41 3.33 15.54 13.97
N LEU A 42 4.66 15.41 13.87
CA LEU A 42 5.45 14.26 14.32
C LEU A 42 5.76 14.30 15.83
N GLU A 43 5.86 15.49 16.42
CA GLU A 43 6.33 15.69 17.80
C GLU A 43 5.18 15.87 18.81
N GLY A 44 3.93 15.63 18.37
CA GLY A 44 2.72 16.01 19.08
C GLY A 44 2.38 17.49 18.87
N GLY A 45 1.08 17.82 18.88
CA GLY A 45 0.56 19.14 18.49
C GLY A 45 -0.06 19.14 17.09
N GLY A 46 -0.62 20.29 16.68
CA GLY A 46 -1.51 20.36 15.51
C GLY A 46 -2.92 19.85 15.82
N ASP A 47 -3.73 19.67 14.78
CA ASP A 47 -5.08 19.13 14.92
C ASP A 47 -5.10 17.60 15.01
N VAL A 48 -4.13 16.90 14.41
CA VAL A 48 -4.01 15.42 14.46
C VAL A 48 -2.54 15.04 14.69
N SER A 49 -2.27 14.16 15.65
CA SER A 49 -0.91 13.64 15.89
C SER A 49 -0.66 12.38 15.06
N ILE A 50 0.50 12.27 14.42
CA ILE A 50 0.89 11.07 13.68
C ILE A 50 1.91 10.26 14.50
N ALA A 51 1.66 8.96 14.68
CA ALA A 51 2.52 8.04 15.41
C ALA A 51 3.10 6.94 14.49
N PRO A 52 4.28 7.16 13.90
CA PRO A 52 4.97 6.13 13.12
C PRO A 52 5.45 4.98 14.01
N GLN A 53 5.02 3.75 13.72
CA GLN A 53 5.39 2.54 14.46
C GLN A 53 5.10 1.30 13.60
N ASP A 54 5.76 0.17 13.87
CA ASP A 54 5.51 -1.04 13.10
C ASP A 54 4.06 -1.53 13.24
N ASN A 55 3.57 -2.22 12.22
CA ASN A 55 2.15 -2.57 12.16
C ASN A 55 1.67 -3.49 13.31
N ALA A 56 2.57 -4.31 13.90
CA ALA A 56 2.19 -5.14 15.04
C ALA A 56 1.97 -4.27 16.28
N GLN A 57 2.86 -3.31 16.51
CA GLN A 57 2.71 -2.29 17.54
C GLN A 57 1.48 -1.40 17.29
N THR A 58 1.19 -1.04 16.04
CA THR A 58 -0.05 -0.32 15.67
C THR A 58 -1.30 -1.07 16.13
N LEU A 59 -1.38 -2.38 15.89
CA LEU A 59 -2.53 -3.17 16.34
C LEU A 59 -2.63 -3.22 17.88
N GLU A 60 -1.51 -3.37 18.58
CA GLU A 60 -1.46 -3.38 20.05
C GLU A 60 -1.93 -2.05 20.65
N THR A 61 -1.33 -0.94 20.20
CA THR A 61 -1.63 0.42 20.69
C THR A 61 -3.05 0.87 20.30
N PHE A 62 -3.59 0.38 19.19
CA PHE A 62 -4.99 0.60 18.83
C PHE A 62 -5.93 -0.14 19.80
N ARG A 63 -5.62 -1.41 20.12
CA ARG A 63 -6.42 -2.21 21.07
C ARG A 63 -6.38 -1.68 22.49
N SER A 64 -5.26 -1.10 22.91
CA SER A 64 -5.14 -0.45 24.23
C SER A 64 -5.81 0.93 24.29
N GLY A 65 -6.16 1.50 23.14
CA GLY A 65 -6.75 2.84 23.00
C GLY A 65 -5.75 3.99 23.04
N GLU A 66 -4.44 3.69 23.01
CA GLU A 66 -3.38 4.69 22.94
C GLU A 66 -3.43 5.50 21.65
N ILE A 67 -3.76 4.86 20.53
CA ILE A 67 -4.07 5.50 19.25
C ILE A 67 -5.54 5.28 18.87
N GLN A 68 -6.12 6.20 18.08
CA GLN A 68 -7.55 6.16 17.70
C GLN A 68 -7.75 5.74 16.25
N GLY A 69 -6.68 5.52 15.48
CA GLY A 69 -6.76 5.02 14.12
C GLY A 69 -5.38 4.79 13.53
N ALA A 70 -5.37 4.28 12.31
CA ALA A 70 -4.14 4.10 11.56
C ALA A 70 -4.43 4.12 10.06
N TRP A 71 -3.41 4.48 9.28
CA TRP A 71 -3.35 4.30 7.84
C TRP A 71 -2.28 3.24 7.57
N VAL A 72 -2.69 2.04 7.17
CA VAL A 72 -1.81 0.84 7.11
C VAL A 72 -2.13 0.00 5.88
N PRO A 73 -1.16 -0.78 5.36
CA PRO A 73 -1.42 -1.70 4.26
C PRO A 73 -2.24 -2.91 4.71
N GLU A 74 -2.78 -3.66 3.76
CA GLU A 74 -3.30 -5.01 4.03
C GLU A 74 -2.15 -5.99 4.38
N PRO A 75 -2.38 -7.01 5.22
CA PRO A 75 -3.65 -7.36 5.88
C PRO A 75 -3.93 -6.57 7.18
N TRP A 76 -3.09 -5.58 7.53
CA TRP A 76 -3.18 -4.90 8.82
C TRP A 76 -4.42 -4.03 8.97
N ALA A 77 -4.90 -3.43 7.87
CA ALA A 77 -6.19 -2.73 7.85
C ALA A 77 -7.34 -3.69 8.23
N THR A 78 -7.40 -4.86 7.58
CA THR A 78 -8.37 -5.92 7.93
C THR A 78 -8.23 -6.37 9.39
N ARG A 79 -7.00 -6.56 9.88
CA ARG A 79 -6.77 -6.95 11.29
C ARG A 79 -7.20 -5.89 12.29
N LEU A 80 -7.02 -4.59 12.00
CA LEU A 80 -7.53 -3.52 12.87
C LEU A 80 -9.05 -3.55 12.99
N VAL A 81 -9.75 -3.92 11.92
CA VAL A 81 -11.21 -4.10 11.94
C VAL A 81 -11.59 -5.35 12.74
N LEU A 82 -11.07 -6.51 12.36
CA LEU A 82 -11.47 -7.80 12.92
C LEU A 82 -10.97 -8.03 14.35
N GLU A 83 -9.70 -7.73 14.62
CA GLU A 83 -9.05 -7.99 15.91
C GLU A 83 -9.05 -6.75 16.81
N GLY A 84 -9.05 -5.56 16.22
CA GLY A 84 -9.04 -4.28 16.94
C GLY A 84 -10.42 -3.70 17.24
N GLY A 85 -11.48 -4.20 16.59
CA GLY A 85 -12.83 -3.63 16.69
C GLY A 85 -12.96 -2.26 16.02
N GLY A 86 -12.02 -1.91 15.13
CA GLY A 86 -12.07 -0.68 14.36
C GLY A 86 -13.05 -0.75 13.20
N HIS A 87 -13.20 0.37 12.51
CA HIS A 87 -13.89 0.45 11.22
C HIS A 87 -13.13 1.37 10.26
N VAL A 88 -13.42 1.23 8.96
CA VAL A 88 -12.86 2.10 7.92
C VAL A 88 -13.61 3.43 7.95
N LEU A 89 -12.88 4.53 8.18
CA LEU A 89 -13.45 5.89 8.10
C LEU A 89 -13.42 6.40 6.66
N ILE A 90 -12.27 6.21 6.01
CA ILE A 90 -11.98 6.60 4.63
C ILE A 90 -11.37 5.39 3.95
N ASP A 91 -11.87 5.08 2.76
CA ASP A 91 -11.25 4.14 1.85
C ASP A 91 -10.33 4.93 0.92
N GLU A 92 -9.03 4.63 0.91
CA GLU A 92 -8.08 5.36 0.08
C GLU A 92 -8.43 5.26 -1.41
N ARG A 93 -9.10 4.19 -1.85
CA ARG A 93 -9.59 4.06 -3.23
C ARG A 93 -10.49 5.23 -3.63
N ASP A 94 -11.26 5.78 -2.70
CA ASP A 94 -12.16 6.90 -3.00
C ASP A 94 -11.41 8.24 -3.23
N LEU A 95 -10.11 8.28 -2.91
CA LEU A 95 -9.26 9.46 -3.07
C LEU A 95 -8.53 9.50 -4.41
N TRP A 96 -8.44 8.37 -5.11
CA TRP A 96 -7.65 8.25 -6.32
C TRP A 96 -8.51 8.12 -7.60
N PRO A 97 -8.08 8.70 -8.73
CA PRO A 97 -8.78 8.55 -10.00
C PRO A 97 -9.00 7.07 -10.37
N GLY A 98 -10.25 6.69 -10.59
CA GLY A 98 -10.61 5.30 -10.93
C GLY A 98 -10.39 4.29 -9.80
N GLY A 99 -10.12 4.75 -8.57
CA GLY A 99 -9.83 3.89 -7.43
C GLY A 99 -8.48 3.18 -7.49
N GLN A 100 -7.54 3.70 -8.30
CA GLN A 100 -6.27 3.06 -8.57
C GLN A 100 -5.09 3.89 -8.10
N PHE A 101 -4.29 3.27 -7.24
CA PHE A 101 -3.04 3.81 -6.73
C PHE A 101 -2.11 2.66 -6.38
N VAL A 102 -0.81 2.91 -6.47
CA VAL A 102 0.19 1.88 -6.24
C VAL A 102 0.67 1.86 -4.80
N THR A 103 0.72 0.65 -4.23
CA THR A 103 1.32 0.39 -2.91
C THR A 103 2.62 -0.41 -3.01
N THR A 104 2.85 -1.10 -4.13
CA THR A 104 4.03 -1.94 -4.34
C THR A 104 4.39 -2.00 -5.82
N HIS A 105 5.66 -1.75 -6.14
CA HIS A 105 6.25 -1.98 -7.46
C HIS A 105 7.30 -3.09 -7.39
N LEU A 106 7.46 -3.81 -8.50
CA LEU A 106 8.68 -4.58 -8.76
C LEU A 106 9.73 -3.63 -9.32
N VAL A 107 10.88 -3.53 -8.64
CA VAL A 107 11.98 -2.65 -9.06
C VAL A 107 13.26 -3.48 -9.15
N VAL A 108 14.06 -3.20 -10.20
CA VAL A 108 15.41 -3.72 -10.37
C VAL A 108 16.35 -2.55 -10.59
N SER A 109 17.62 -2.69 -10.20
CA SER A 109 18.61 -1.65 -10.51
C SER A 109 18.92 -1.64 -12.00
N THR A 110 19.17 -0.45 -12.55
CA THR A 110 19.55 -0.28 -13.97
C THR A 110 20.77 -1.12 -14.32
N THR A 111 21.80 -1.14 -13.47
CA THR A 111 22.99 -1.97 -13.67
C THR A 111 22.67 -3.46 -13.79
N PHE A 112 21.70 -3.95 -13.01
CA PHE A 112 21.29 -5.35 -13.07
C PHE A 112 20.46 -5.64 -14.32
N LEU A 113 19.56 -4.73 -14.69
CA LEU A 113 18.78 -4.84 -15.92
C LEU A 113 19.68 -4.90 -17.16
N ASP A 114 20.67 -4.02 -17.25
CA ASP A 114 21.61 -3.96 -18.37
C ASP A 114 22.47 -5.22 -18.46
N ALA A 115 22.91 -5.76 -17.31
CA ALA A 115 23.79 -6.93 -17.26
C ALA A 115 23.05 -8.26 -17.44
N HIS A 116 21.79 -8.33 -16.99
CA HIS A 116 21.00 -9.56 -16.90
C HIS A 116 19.55 -9.38 -17.39
N PRO A 117 19.32 -8.88 -18.61
CA PRO A 117 17.97 -8.64 -19.12
C PRO A 117 17.17 -9.96 -19.27
N ASP A 118 17.86 -11.08 -19.50
CA ASP A 118 17.28 -12.41 -19.57
C ASP A 118 16.72 -12.88 -18.22
N LEU A 119 17.41 -12.56 -17.11
CA LEU A 119 16.93 -12.86 -15.76
C LEU A 119 15.75 -11.96 -15.38
N VAL A 120 15.79 -10.67 -15.72
CA VAL A 120 14.64 -9.77 -15.50
C VAL A 120 13.42 -10.25 -16.28
N MET A 121 13.60 -10.63 -17.55
CA MET A 121 12.55 -11.24 -18.37
C MET A 121 11.98 -12.52 -17.73
N ALA A 122 12.83 -13.36 -17.12
CA ALA A 122 12.38 -14.55 -16.42
C ALA A 122 11.55 -14.22 -15.16
N ILE A 123 11.93 -13.20 -14.39
CA ILE A 123 11.16 -12.71 -13.24
C ILE A 123 9.80 -12.19 -13.70
N LEU A 124 9.75 -11.37 -14.76
CA LEU A 124 8.50 -10.83 -15.31
C LEU A 124 7.56 -11.93 -15.79
N ARG A 125 8.06 -12.99 -16.44
CA ARG A 125 7.24 -14.16 -16.78
C ARG A 125 6.67 -14.86 -15.54
N GLY A 126 7.44 -14.93 -14.46
CA GLY A 126 6.96 -15.43 -13.18
C GLY A 126 5.84 -14.56 -12.61
N LEU A 127 6.01 -13.23 -12.64
CA LEU A 127 5.00 -12.27 -12.20
C LEU A 127 3.70 -12.40 -13.00
N ILE A 128 3.77 -12.48 -14.33
CA ILE A 128 2.60 -12.69 -15.20
C ILE A 128 1.86 -13.98 -14.81
N ARG A 129 2.57 -15.09 -14.64
CA ARG A 129 1.94 -16.35 -14.21
C ARG A 129 1.30 -16.27 -12.82
N ALA A 130 1.90 -15.51 -11.91
CA ALA A 130 1.32 -15.28 -10.59
C ALA A 130 0.02 -14.46 -10.70
N GLN A 131 -0.01 -13.43 -11.55
CA GLN A 131 -1.22 -12.67 -11.86
C GLN A 131 -2.30 -13.56 -12.50
N ASP A 132 -1.92 -14.43 -13.45
CA ASP A 132 -2.85 -15.39 -14.07
C ASP A 132 -3.45 -16.33 -13.03
N LEU A 133 -2.65 -16.82 -12.07
CA LEU A 133 -3.14 -17.66 -10.98
C LEU A 133 -4.10 -16.87 -10.06
N ILE A 134 -3.73 -15.66 -9.67
CA ILE A 134 -4.57 -14.78 -8.83
C ILE A 134 -5.93 -14.55 -9.51
N ALA A 135 -5.95 -14.33 -10.82
CA ALA A 135 -7.17 -14.07 -11.57
C ALA A 135 -8.01 -15.34 -11.80
N SER A 136 -7.37 -16.47 -12.09
CA SER A 136 -8.05 -17.72 -12.47
C SER A 136 -8.47 -18.59 -11.28
N ASP A 137 -7.69 -18.58 -10.19
CA ASP A 137 -8.00 -19.27 -8.93
C ASP A 137 -7.60 -18.42 -7.71
N PRO A 138 -8.43 -17.43 -7.35
CA PRO A 138 -8.17 -16.57 -6.19
C PRO A 138 -8.08 -17.35 -4.86
N LEU A 139 -8.72 -18.51 -4.75
CA LEU A 139 -8.68 -19.31 -3.53
C LEU A 139 -7.34 -20.01 -3.40
N GLU A 140 -6.83 -20.62 -4.47
CA GLU A 140 -5.50 -21.21 -4.49
C GLU A 140 -4.44 -20.14 -4.20
N ALA A 141 -4.54 -18.96 -4.83
CA ALA A 141 -3.62 -17.86 -4.59
C ALA A 141 -3.58 -17.43 -3.12
N GLN A 142 -4.75 -17.27 -2.48
CA GLN A 142 -4.85 -16.99 -1.04
C GLN A 142 -4.19 -18.07 -0.17
N GLN A 143 -4.40 -19.35 -0.50
CA GLN A 143 -3.81 -20.48 0.23
C GLN A 143 -2.29 -20.54 0.08
N VAL A 144 -1.76 -20.24 -1.12
CA VAL A 144 -0.32 -20.14 -1.35
C VAL A 144 0.26 -19.01 -0.50
N VAL A 145 -0.31 -17.81 -0.56
CA VAL A 145 0.14 -16.66 0.24
C VAL A 145 0.12 -16.97 1.74
N ASN A 146 -0.98 -17.51 2.26
CA ASN A 146 -1.08 -17.77 3.71
C ASN A 146 -0.10 -18.84 4.19
N ARG A 147 0.14 -19.88 3.38
CA ARG A 147 1.16 -20.90 3.67
C ARG A 147 2.57 -20.31 3.66
N THR A 148 2.89 -19.45 2.70
CA THR A 148 4.20 -18.76 2.66
C THR A 148 4.37 -17.83 3.86
N ILE A 149 3.31 -17.14 4.29
CA ILE A 149 3.33 -16.36 5.54
C ILE A 149 3.62 -17.27 6.74
N GLU A 150 2.97 -18.43 6.85
CA GLU A 150 3.24 -19.40 7.91
C GLU A 150 4.69 -19.91 7.89
N GLU A 151 5.22 -20.22 6.72
CA GLU A 151 6.60 -20.68 6.55
C GLU A 151 7.62 -19.63 7.02
N ILE A 152 7.37 -18.34 6.75
CA ILE A 152 8.28 -17.24 7.11
C ILE A 152 8.11 -16.83 8.58
N THR A 153 6.88 -16.75 9.08
CA THR A 153 6.56 -16.16 10.39
C THR A 153 6.32 -17.20 11.48
N GLY A 154 6.17 -18.48 11.11
CA GLY A 154 5.81 -19.58 12.00
C GLY A 154 4.32 -19.66 12.34
N ARG A 155 3.46 -18.83 11.72
CA ARG A 155 2.00 -18.86 11.97
C ARG A 155 1.20 -18.39 10.75
N ALA A 156 0.21 -19.18 10.35
CA ALA A 156 -0.79 -18.77 9.37
C ALA A 156 -1.71 -17.67 9.92
N LEU A 157 -2.18 -16.80 9.02
CA LEU A 157 -3.24 -15.85 9.34
C LEU A 157 -4.60 -16.57 9.36
N PRO A 158 -5.57 -16.11 10.18
CA PRO A 158 -6.94 -16.59 10.11
C PRO A 158 -7.55 -16.42 8.70
N ASP A 159 -8.39 -17.36 8.28
CA ASP A 159 -9.00 -17.34 6.94
C ASP A 159 -9.78 -16.05 6.66
N GLU A 160 -10.47 -15.51 7.67
CA GLU A 160 -11.20 -14.25 7.58
C GLU A 160 -10.29 -13.03 7.37
N VAL A 161 -9.07 -13.06 7.88
CA VAL A 161 -8.09 -11.98 7.67
C VAL A 161 -7.57 -12.02 6.23
N ILE A 162 -7.22 -13.21 5.73
CA ILE A 162 -6.75 -13.36 4.34
C ILE A 162 -7.85 -12.98 3.35
N SER A 163 -9.05 -13.53 3.51
CA SER A 163 -10.16 -13.24 2.58
C SER A 163 -10.64 -11.79 2.67
N GLY A 164 -10.67 -11.20 3.86
CA GLY A 164 -10.98 -9.78 4.04
C GLY A 164 -9.94 -8.88 3.36
N ALA A 165 -8.66 -9.16 3.58
CA ALA A 165 -7.58 -8.41 2.93
C ALA A 165 -7.62 -8.55 1.40
N TRP A 166 -7.86 -9.76 0.89
CA TRP A 166 -7.92 -10.02 -0.55
C TRP A 166 -9.02 -9.21 -1.25
N ALA A 167 -10.15 -8.98 -0.59
CA ALA A 167 -11.25 -8.17 -1.13
C ALA A 167 -10.90 -6.68 -1.29
N ASN A 168 -9.86 -6.20 -0.60
CA ASN A 168 -9.39 -4.83 -0.67
C ASN A 168 -8.19 -4.66 -1.61
N LEU A 169 -7.67 -5.74 -2.19
CA LEU A 169 -6.50 -5.73 -3.06
C LEU A 169 -6.90 -5.86 -4.53
N THR A 170 -6.20 -5.12 -5.38
CA THR A 170 -6.19 -5.31 -6.83
C THR A 170 -4.77 -5.58 -7.27
N PHE A 171 -4.57 -6.64 -8.05
CA PHE A 171 -3.29 -7.02 -8.58
C PHE A 171 -3.28 -6.70 -10.08
N THR A 172 -2.25 -5.99 -10.54
CA THR A 172 -2.12 -5.57 -11.93
C THR A 172 -0.65 -5.57 -12.35
N LEU A 173 -0.43 -5.62 -13.67
CA LEU A 173 0.88 -5.43 -14.31
C LEU A 173 1.10 -3.97 -14.72
N ASP A 174 0.05 -3.16 -14.73
CA ASP A 174 0.13 -1.72 -14.95
C ASP A 174 0.82 -1.06 -13.72
N PRO A 175 1.90 -0.29 -13.91
CA PRO A 175 2.57 0.38 -12.80
C PRO A 175 1.74 1.50 -12.14
N ILE A 176 0.64 1.93 -12.77
CA ILE A 176 -0.19 3.07 -12.37
C ILE A 176 0.72 4.29 -12.12
N ALA A 177 1.55 4.59 -13.11
CA ALA A 177 2.68 5.50 -12.99
C ALA A 177 2.29 6.92 -12.52
N SER A 178 1.10 7.40 -12.92
CA SER A 178 0.56 8.67 -12.44
C SER A 178 0.41 8.72 -10.91
N SER A 179 0.12 7.59 -10.27
CA SER A 179 -0.02 7.53 -8.81
C SER A 179 1.33 7.67 -8.08
N LEU A 180 2.43 7.20 -8.67
CA LEU A 180 3.77 7.42 -8.10
C LEU A 180 4.18 8.89 -8.23
N ALA A 181 3.85 9.53 -9.34
CA ALA A 181 4.14 10.95 -9.55
C ALA A 181 3.39 11.83 -8.54
N GLU A 182 2.10 11.56 -8.32
CA GLU A 182 1.31 12.25 -7.30
C GLU A 182 1.85 11.98 -5.89
N SER A 183 2.13 10.71 -5.56
CA SER A 183 2.71 10.36 -4.26
C SER A 183 4.06 11.05 -4.00
N ALA A 184 4.90 11.23 -5.03
CA ALA A 184 6.13 11.99 -4.91
C ALA A 184 5.85 13.49 -4.67
N ALA A 185 4.85 14.07 -5.34
CA ALA A 185 4.43 15.46 -5.12
C ALA A 185 3.90 15.65 -3.68
N ASP A 186 3.08 14.72 -3.20
CA ASP A 186 2.59 14.69 -1.82
C ASP A 186 3.72 14.61 -0.80
N ALA A 187 4.70 13.74 -1.05
CA ALA A 187 5.87 13.62 -0.18
C ALA A 187 6.70 14.92 -0.14
N VAL A 188 6.84 15.61 -1.27
CA VAL A 188 7.49 16.93 -1.34
C VAL A 188 6.68 17.98 -0.58
N ALA A 189 5.36 18.03 -0.78
CA ALA A 189 4.47 18.96 -0.09
C ALA A 189 4.48 18.74 1.44
N ALA A 190 4.60 17.48 1.88
CA ALA A 190 4.74 17.09 3.27
C ALA A 190 6.17 17.31 3.84
N GLY A 191 7.14 17.72 3.03
CA GLY A 191 8.53 17.92 3.44
C GLY A 191 9.29 16.62 3.75
N LEU A 192 8.80 15.48 3.23
CA LEU A 192 9.37 14.15 3.42
C LEU A 192 10.32 13.73 2.28
N LEU A 193 10.30 14.47 1.17
CA LEU A 193 11.08 14.20 -0.03
C LEU A 193 11.58 15.53 -0.61
N GLU A 194 12.85 15.58 -0.98
CA GLU A 194 13.34 16.65 -1.85
C GLU A 194 12.84 16.43 -3.28
N PRO A 195 12.56 17.47 -4.07
CA PRO A 195 12.11 17.28 -5.45
C PRO A 195 13.03 16.33 -6.23
N VAL A 196 12.44 15.29 -6.81
CA VAL A 196 13.14 14.29 -7.62
C VAL A 196 12.61 14.26 -9.04
N ASP A 197 13.48 13.89 -9.95
CA ASP A 197 13.10 13.57 -11.33
C ASP A 197 12.74 12.08 -11.40
N LEU A 198 11.53 11.78 -11.88
CA LEU A 198 11.04 10.42 -12.08
C LEU A 198 11.20 9.95 -13.53
N ASP A 199 11.74 10.78 -14.43
CA ASP A 199 11.95 10.42 -15.82
C ASP A 199 12.83 9.17 -15.93
N GLY A 200 12.32 8.16 -16.63
CA GLY A 200 13.01 6.89 -16.82
C GLY A 200 12.90 5.89 -15.65
N ILE A 201 12.13 6.19 -14.60
CA ILE A 201 11.89 5.24 -13.50
C ILE A 201 11.16 3.96 -13.97
N TYR A 202 10.38 4.07 -15.04
CA TYR A 202 9.66 2.96 -15.67
C TYR A 202 10.31 2.54 -16.98
N ASP A 203 11.07 1.44 -16.94
CA ASP A 203 11.42 0.67 -18.15
C ASP A 203 10.43 -0.48 -18.31
N LEU A 204 9.44 -0.28 -19.18
CA LEU A 204 8.38 -1.26 -19.47
C LEU A 204 8.68 -2.10 -20.72
N SER A 205 9.87 -1.97 -21.32
CA SER A 205 10.17 -2.58 -22.62
C SER A 205 10.03 -4.10 -22.60
N LEU A 206 10.66 -4.77 -21.63
CA LEU A 206 10.61 -6.23 -21.49
C LEU A 206 9.22 -6.72 -21.08
N LEU A 207 8.50 -5.97 -20.24
CA LEU A 207 7.13 -6.31 -19.87
C LEU A 207 6.20 -6.24 -21.09
N ASN A 208 6.26 -5.16 -21.86
CA ASN A 208 5.44 -4.98 -23.06
C ASN A 208 5.81 -5.98 -24.17
N GLU A 209 7.07 -6.42 -24.26
CA GLU A 209 7.43 -7.55 -25.13
C GLU A 209 6.66 -8.82 -24.74
N LEU A 210 6.60 -9.15 -23.44
CA LEU A 210 5.87 -10.32 -22.95
C LEU A 210 4.36 -10.19 -23.12
N LEU A 211 3.78 -9.04 -22.80
CA LEU A 211 2.35 -8.78 -22.95
C LEU A 211 1.93 -8.93 -24.42
N ARG A 212 2.67 -8.31 -25.34
CA ARG A 212 2.44 -8.44 -26.78
C ARG A 212 2.56 -9.88 -27.26
N ALA A 213 3.53 -10.64 -26.77
CA ALA A 213 3.69 -12.05 -27.09
C ALA A 213 2.55 -12.92 -26.54
N GLY A 214 1.95 -12.53 -25.41
CA GLY A 214 0.76 -13.15 -24.81
C GLY A 214 -0.57 -12.73 -25.42
N GLY A 215 -0.59 -11.67 -26.26
CA GLY A 215 -1.81 -11.09 -26.81
C GLY A 215 -2.53 -10.13 -25.85
N GLU A 216 -1.86 -9.73 -24.78
CA GLU A 216 -2.34 -8.75 -23.79
C GLU A 216 -2.01 -7.32 -24.23
N PRO A 217 -2.80 -6.31 -23.79
CA PRO A 217 -2.51 -4.91 -24.06
C PRO A 217 -1.18 -4.48 -23.40
N GLU A 218 -0.42 -3.65 -24.11
CA GLU A 218 0.76 -3.01 -23.57
C GLU A 218 0.38 -1.95 -22.53
N VAL A 219 1.23 -1.74 -21.54
CA VAL A 219 1.09 -0.72 -20.49
C VAL A 219 2.00 0.47 -20.77
N SER A 220 1.64 1.65 -20.25
CA SER A 220 2.43 2.86 -20.37
C SER A 220 2.77 3.46 -19.00
N PRO A 221 3.85 4.25 -18.90
CA PRO A 221 3.98 5.21 -17.82
C PRO A 221 2.88 6.29 -17.87
#